data_AF-A0A937KYW9-F1
#
_entry.id   AF-A0A937KYW9-F1
#
_cell.length_a   1.000
_cell.length_b   1.000
_cell.length_c   1.000
_cell.angle_alpha   90.00
_cell.angle_beta   90.00
_cell.angle_gamma   90.00
#
_symmetry.space_group_name_H-M   'P 1'
#
loop_
_entity.id
_entity.type
_entity.pdbx_description
1 polymer ?
#
loop_
_entity_poly.entity_id
_entity_poly.type
_entity_poly.pdbx_seq_one_letter_code
_entity_poly.pdbx_strand_id
1 'polypeptide(L)' 'GERRANEMTPLRRLGEPEDFKGIAVFLGSSASSWITGQALTVCGGTNMWS' A
#
# COMPACT_ATOMS: atom_id res chain seq x y z
N GLY A 1 3.87 20.54 -5.09
CA GLY A 1 4.01 19.41 -4.16
C GLY A 1 3.28 18.20 -4.69
N GLU A 2 1.96 18.29 -4.76
CA GLU A 2 1.05 17.21 -5.15
C GLU A 2 1.24 16.72 -6.59
N ARG A 3 1.35 17.62 -7.58
CA ARG A 3 1.62 17.25 -8.98
C ARG A 3 2.86 16.37 -9.14
N ARG A 4 3.94 16.71 -8.44
CA ARG A 4 5.19 15.94 -8.45
C ARG A 4 5.01 14.57 -7.78
N ALA A 5 4.26 14.49 -6.68
CA ALA A 5 3.97 13.22 -6.02
C ALA A 5 3.14 12.29 -6.93
N ASN A 6 2.16 12.84 -7.65
CA ASN A 6 1.37 12.09 -8.64
C ASN A 6 2.23 11.65 -9.83
N GLU A 7 3.20 12.46 -10.27
CA GLU A 7 4.12 12.08 -11.34
C GLU A 7 5.10 10.96 -10.93
N MET A 8 5.46 10.87 -9.66
CA MET A 8 6.38 9.85 -9.15
C MET A 8 5.66 8.56 -8.72
N THR A 9 4.35 8.63 -8.46
CA THR A 9 3.54 7.46 -8.08
C THR A 9 2.98 6.79 -9.33
N PRO A 10 3.24 5.49 -9.57
CA PRO A 10 2.68 4.78 -10.73
C PRO A 10 1.15 4.86 -10.84
N LEU A 11 0.42 4.85 -9.72
CA LEU A 11 -1.04 5.05 -9.70
C LEU A 11 -1.51 6.50 -9.96
N ARG A 12 -0.58 7.44 -10.18
CA ARG A 12 -0.84 8.84 -10.55
C ARG A 12 -1.70 9.65 -9.57
N ARG A 13 -1.76 9.21 -8.31
CA ARG A 13 -2.44 9.91 -7.22
C ARG A 13 -1.75 9.67 -5.90
N LEU A 14 -2.01 10.54 -4.93
CA LEU A 14 -1.71 10.28 -3.53
C LEU A 14 -2.62 9.17 -2.99
N GLY A 15 -2.09 8.45 -2.01
CA GLY A 15 -2.87 7.47 -1.24
C GLY A 15 -3.84 8.18 -0.30
N GLU A 16 -5.02 7.62 -0.17
CA GLU A 16 -6.06 8.07 0.76
C GLU A 16 -6.18 7.04 1.90
N PRO A 17 -6.78 7.41 3.05
CA PRO A 17 -7.02 6.47 4.15
C PRO A 17 -7.75 5.18 3.71
N GLU A 18 -8.62 5.29 2.71
CA GLU A 18 -9.37 4.20 2.08
C GLU A 18 -8.49 3.09 1.53
N ASP A 19 -7.29 3.43 1.03
CA ASP A 19 -6.40 2.47 0.36
C ASP A 19 -5.80 1.44 1.33
N PHE A 20 -5.80 1.74 2.63
CA PHE A 20 -5.33 0.83 3.67
C PHE A 20 -6.40 -0.16 4.15
N LYS A 21 -7.68 0.06 3.81
CA LYS A 21 -8.78 -0.79 4.29
C LYS A 21 -8.61 -2.24 3.86
N GLY A 22 -8.20 -2.46 2.60
CA GLY A 22 -7.98 -3.80 2.05
C GLY A 22 -6.89 -4.57 2.79
N ILE A 23 -5.74 -3.94 3.05
CA ILE A 23 -4.64 -4.61 3.77
C ILE A 23 -5.00 -4.88 5.23
N ALA A 24 -5.73 -3.96 5.88
CA ALA A 24 -6.18 -4.15 7.26
C ALA A 24 -7.15 -5.34 7.37
N VAL A 25 -8.11 -5.44 6.45
CA VAL A 25 -9.04 -6.59 6.39
C VAL A 25 -8.28 -7.89 6.12
N PHE A 26 -7.34 -7.89 5.18
CA PHE A 26 -6.53 -9.07 4.89
C PHE A 26 -5.78 -9.55 6.12
N LEU A 27 -5.03 -8.67 6.78
CA LEU A 27 -4.24 -8.98 7.98
C LEU A 27 -5.10 -9.36 9.20
N GLY A 28 -6.33 -8.85 9.28
CA GLY A 28 -7.29 -9.22 10.32
C GLY A 28 -8.07 -10.51 10.03
N SER A 29 -7.92 -11.10 8.84
CA SER A 29 -8.66 -12.29 8.41
C SER A 29 -7.85 -13.57 8.57
N SER A 30 -8.51 -14.72 8.44
CA SER A 30 -7.82 -16.02 8.38
C SER A 30 -6.94 -16.19 7.13
N ALA A 31 -7.10 -15.35 6.11
CA ALA A 31 -6.29 -15.42 4.89
C ALA A 31 -4.81 -15.11 5.14
N SER A 32 -4.47 -14.41 6.23
CA SER A 32 -3.10 -14.11 6.64
C SER A 32 -2.60 -15.02 7.77
N SER A 33 -3.23 -16.17 8.04
CA SER A 33 -2.96 -16.99 9.24
C SER A 33 -1.51 -17.48 9.38
N TRP A 34 -0.75 -17.52 8.29
CA TRP A 34 0.66 -17.93 8.28
C TRP A 34 1.63 -16.80 7.95
N ILE A 35 1.16 -15.55 7.92
CA ILE A 35 1.96 -14.38 7.57
C ILE A 35 2.22 -13.56 8.84
N THR A 36 3.49 -13.47 9.24
CA THR A 36 3.93 -12.68 10.38
C THR A 36 5.31 -12.07 10.14
N GLY A 37 5.64 -10.99 10.86
CA GLY A 37 6.92 -10.28 10.78
C GLY A 37 7.20 -9.58 9.44
N GLN A 38 6.18 -9.43 8.58
CA GLN A 38 6.33 -8.81 7.26
C GLN A 38 6.04 -7.31 7.31
N ALA A 39 6.80 -6.54 6.52
CA ALA A 39 6.49 -5.14 6.21
C ALA A 39 5.90 -5.08 4.79
N LEU A 40 4.57 -4.93 4.68
CA LEU A 40 3.87 -4.88 3.40
C LEU A 40 3.68 -3.43 2.95
N THR A 41 4.24 -3.08 1.79
CA THR A 41 4.24 -1.71 1.28
C THR A 41 2.93 -1.38 0.55
N VAL A 42 2.16 -0.42 1.06
CA VAL A 42 0.97 0.13 0.39
C VAL A 42 1.29 1.55 -0.07
N CYS A 43 1.85 1.68 -1.27
CA CYS A 43 2.48 2.94 -1.70
C CYS A 43 2.16 3.37 -3.15
N GLY A 44 1.13 2.78 -3.76
CA GLY A 44 0.75 3.07 -5.14
C GLY A 44 1.85 2.81 -6.18
N GLY A 45 2.85 1.99 -5.83
CA GLY A 45 3.98 1.60 -6.68
C GLY A 45 5.24 2.46 -6.55
N THR A 46 5.29 3.43 -5.63
CA THR A 46 6.49 4.29 -5.45
C THR A 46 7.69 3.55 -4.89
N ASN A 47 7.47 2.48 -4.12
CA ASN A 47 8.50 1.67 -3.49
C ASN A 47 8.18 0.20 -3.74
N MET A 48 8.63 -0.31 -4.88
CA MET A 48 8.78 -1.75 -5.10
C MET A 48 10.24 -2.11 -4.84
N TRP A 49 10.49 -3.24 -4.17
CA TRP A 49 11.85 -3.73 -3.94
C TRP A 49 12.54 -3.87 -5.31
N SER A 50 13.57 -3.07 -5.55
CA SER A 50 14.52 -3.27 -6.66
C SER A 50 15.60 -4.24 -6.22
#